data_AF-A0A354X8U1-F1
#
_entry.id   AF-A0A354X8U1-F1
#
_cell.length_a   1.000
_cell.length_b   1.000
_cell.length_c   1.000
_cell.angle_alpha   90.00
_cell.angle_beta   90.00
_cell.angle_gamma   90.00
#
_symmetry.space_group_name_H-M   'P 1'
#
loop_
_entity.id
_entity.type
_entity.pdbx_description
1 polymer ?
#
loop_
_entity_poly.entity_id
_entity_poly.type
_entity_poly.pdbx_seq_one_letter_code
_entity_poly.pdbx_strand_id
1 'polypeptide(L)'
;MTVFFPLLFLGVHVGVAWILVEVFVNIFHGLSRFWYILWHYLVVGGAFFLVFLCYFSLFSFFSIFSTMAIAMVFLFLIEVVVFRYMYSGELWFLNYLDWIIPVFFAASGVYAAGWFVA
;
A
#
# COMPACT_ATOMS: atom_id res chain seq x y z
N MET A 1 -5.95 25.08 -5.05
CA MET A 1 -4.72 24.37 -5.49
C MET A 1 -5.03 23.67 -6.79
N THR A 2 -4.07 23.61 -7.73
CA THR A 2 -4.21 22.74 -8.91
C THR A 2 -4.27 21.28 -8.43
N VAL A 3 -5.01 20.42 -9.13
CA VAL A 3 -5.21 18.99 -8.78
C VAL A 3 -3.89 18.23 -8.66
N PHE A 4 -2.83 18.76 -9.28
CA PHE A 4 -1.47 18.22 -9.23
C PHE A 4 -0.93 18.02 -7.80
N PHE A 5 -1.03 19.01 -6.91
CA PHE A 5 -0.43 18.90 -5.57
C PHE A 5 -1.11 17.85 -4.68
N PRO A 6 -2.46 17.79 -4.61
CA PRO A 6 -3.15 16.68 -3.94
C PRO A 6 -2.75 15.30 -4.45
N LEU A 7 -2.64 15.12 -5.77
CA LEU A 7 -2.22 13.85 -6.37
C LEU A 7 -0.77 13.50 -6.00
N LEU A 8 0.14 14.50 -6.02
CA LEU A 8 1.52 14.31 -5.63
C LEU A 8 1.64 13.86 -4.17
N PHE A 9 0.95 14.53 -3.24
CA PHE A 9 0.99 14.13 -1.83
C PHE A 9 0.47 12.71 -1.63
N LEU A 10 -0.65 12.36 -2.27
CA LEU A 10 -1.22 11.03 -2.19
C LEU A 10 -0.24 9.99 -2.74
N GLY A 11 0.36 10.23 -3.92
CA GLY A 11 1.38 9.35 -4.50
C GLY A 11 2.60 9.16 -3.60
N VAL A 12 3.08 10.22 -2.93
CA VAL A 12 4.18 10.14 -1.96
C VAL A 12 3.79 9.26 -0.77
N HIS A 13 2.59 9.38 -0.23
CA HIS A 13 2.13 8.53 0.88
C HIS A 13 2.01 7.06 0.48
N VAL A 14 1.52 6.77 -0.74
CA VAL A 14 1.53 5.40 -1.25
C VAL A 14 2.94 4.86 -1.38
N GLY A 15 3.88 5.66 -1.91
CA GLY A 15 5.29 5.27 -2.00
C GLY A 15 5.91 4.99 -0.63
N VAL A 16 5.62 5.83 0.38
CA VAL A 16 6.10 5.61 1.75
C VAL A 16 5.51 4.33 2.34
N ALA A 17 4.20 4.11 2.22
CA ALA A 17 3.55 2.88 2.68
C ALA A 17 4.16 1.65 2.01
N TRP A 18 4.38 1.70 0.70
CA TRP A 18 4.99 0.63 -0.07
C TRP A 18 6.43 0.32 0.39
N ILE A 19 7.28 1.35 0.59
CA ILE A 19 8.63 1.17 1.12
C ILE A 19 8.61 0.53 2.51
N LEU A 20 7.68 0.95 3.38
CA LEU A 20 7.53 0.34 4.70
C LEU A 20 7.17 -1.15 4.59
N VAL A 21 6.24 -1.50 3.70
CA VAL A 21 5.89 -2.91 3.44
C VAL A 21 7.13 -3.70 3.06
N GLU A 22 7.91 -3.24 2.09
CA GLU A 22 9.13 -3.94 1.65
C GLU A 22 10.14 -4.10 2.77
N VAL A 23 10.40 -3.06 3.55
CA VAL A 23 11.33 -3.13 4.68
C VAL A 23 10.86 -4.18 5.71
N PHE A 24 9.59 -4.14 6.11
CA PHE A 24 9.07 -5.05 7.14
C PHE A 24 8.89 -6.48 6.65
N VAL A 25 8.56 -6.70 5.38
CA VAL A 25 8.45 -8.05 4.82
C VAL A 25 9.84 -8.69 4.70
N ASN A 26 10.85 -7.92 4.26
CA ASN A 26 12.21 -8.45 4.09
C ASN A 26 12.96 -8.72 5.41
N ILE A 27 12.58 -8.11 6.54
CA ILE A 27 13.17 -8.43 7.85
C ILE A 27 12.80 -9.86 8.31
N PHE A 28 11.65 -10.38 7.88
CA PHE A 28 11.09 -11.64 8.40
C PHE A 28 11.09 -12.79 7.37
N HIS A 29 12.04 -12.79 6.43
CA HIS A 29 12.17 -13.83 5.40
C HIS A 29 12.46 -15.24 5.95
N GLY A 30 12.90 -15.36 7.21
CA GLY A 30 13.17 -16.64 7.87
C GLY A 30 11.92 -17.35 8.44
N LEU A 31 10.74 -16.75 8.35
CA LEU A 31 9.49 -17.36 8.84
C LEU A 31 9.06 -18.54 7.98
N SER A 32 8.31 -19.48 8.58
CA SER A 32 7.64 -20.51 7.79
C SER A 32 6.60 -19.86 6.86
N ARG A 33 6.32 -20.48 5.70
CA ARG A 33 5.43 -19.93 4.68
C ARG A 33 4.10 -19.42 5.23
N PHE A 34 3.46 -20.19 6.13
CA PHE A 34 2.19 -19.80 6.73
C PHE A 34 2.30 -18.50 7.54
N TRP A 35 3.31 -18.40 8.41
CA TRP A 35 3.54 -17.21 9.23
C TRP A 35 3.98 -16.01 8.40
N TYR A 36 4.78 -16.24 7.35
CA TYR A 36 5.18 -15.19 6.42
C TYR A 36 3.99 -14.56 5.70
N ILE A 37 3.03 -15.37 5.23
CA ILE A 37 1.81 -14.87 4.58
C ILE A 37 0.98 -14.02 5.54
N LEU A 38 0.75 -14.51 6.78
CA LEU A 38 0.02 -13.73 7.78
C LEU A 38 0.72 -12.42 8.14
N TRP A 39 2.05 -12.48 8.28
CA TRP A 39 2.88 -11.30 8.53
C TRP A 39 2.77 -10.29 7.39
N HIS A 40 2.85 -10.76 6.14
CA HIS A 40 2.70 -9.91 4.97
C HIS A 40 1.36 -9.17 4.95
N TYR A 41 0.24 -9.86 5.22
CA TYR A 41 -1.07 -9.22 5.26
C TYR A 41 -1.20 -8.17 6.37
N LEU A 42 -0.67 -8.48 7.55
CA LEU A 42 -0.66 -7.55 8.68
C LEU A 42 0.18 -6.30 8.38
N VAL A 43 1.36 -6.49 7.79
CA VAL A 43 2.26 -5.40 7.41
C VAL A 43 1.64 -4.52 6.32
N VAL A 44 1.03 -5.12 5.28
CA VAL A 44 0.39 -4.35 4.20
C VAL A 44 -0.78 -3.53 4.73
N GLY A 45 -1.71 -4.16 5.43
CA GLY A 45 -2.85 -3.44 6.01
C GLY A 45 -2.41 -2.38 7.02
N GLY A 46 -1.49 -2.72 7.92
CA GLY A 46 -0.98 -1.82 8.95
C GLY A 46 -0.20 -0.63 8.40
N ALA A 47 0.70 -0.85 7.44
CA ALA A 47 1.49 0.23 6.82
C ALA A 47 0.58 1.22 6.08
N PHE A 48 -0.35 0.72 5.27
CA PHE A 48 -1.31 1.58 4.57
C PHE A 48 -2.22 2.30 5.56
N PHE A 49 -2.73 1.62 6.59
CA PHE A 49 -3.55 2.26 7.62
C PHE A 49 -2.80 3.39 8.33
N LEU A 50 -1.60 3.13 8.86
CA LEU A 50 -0.84 4.11 9.64
C LEU A 50 -0.39 5.32 8.79
N VAL A 51 0.07 5.09 7.57
CA VAL A 51 0.49 6.17 6.68
C VAL A 51 -0.71 7.02 6.25
N PHE A 52 -1.84 6.39 5.91
CA PHE A 52 -3.03 7.13 5.53
C PHE A 52 -3.75 7.77 6.73
N LEU A 53 -3.58 7.25 7.94
CA LEU A 53 -4.03 7.90 9.16
C LEU A 53 -3.35 9.27 9.33
N CYS A 54 -2.04 9.34 9.05
CA CYS A 54 -1.29 10.59 9.01
C CYS A 54 -1.79 11.49 7.86
N TYR A 55 -1.97 10.93 6.66
CA TYR A 55 -2.50 11.68 5.50
C TYR A 55 -3.85 12.34 5.81
N PHE A 56 -4.84 11.59 6.29
CA PHE A 56 -6.18 12.10 6.58
C PHE A 56 -6.19 13.09 7.76
N SER A 57 -5.28 12.93 8.72
CA SER A 57 -5.11 13.89 9.83
C SER A 57 -4.57 15.25 9.37
N LEU A 58 -3.86 15.31 8.23
CA LEU A 58 -3.20 16.51 7.72
C LEU A 58 -3.90 17.10 6.49
N PHE A 59 -4.60 16.27 5.72
CA PHE A 59 -5.12 16.62 4.40
C PHE A 59 -6.55 16.11 4.20
N SER A 60 -7.39 16.96 3.59
CA SER A 60 -8.80 16.65 3.27
C SER A 60 -9.14 16.98 1.81
N PHE A 61 -8.23 16.64 0.88
CA PHE A 61 -8.35 17.05 -0.53
C PHE A 61 -9.43 16.28 -1.32
N PHE A 62 -9.70 15.02 -0.96
CA PHE A 62 -10.63 14.14 -1.66
C PHE A 62 -11.48 13.36 -0.65
N SER A 63 -12.62 12.82 -1.11
CA SER A 63 -13.42 11.90 -0.30
C SER A 63 -12.63 10.63 0.03
N ILE A 64 -12.97 9.95 1.13
CA ILE A 64 -12.31 8.70 1.57
C ILE A 64 -12.25 7.67 0.44
N PHE A 65 -13.38 7.47 -0.26
CA PHE A 65 -13.46 6.56 -1.39
C PHE A 65 -12.53 6.97 -2.54
N SER A 66 -12.51 8.26 -2.91
CA SER A 66 -11.65 8.75 -3.99
C SER A 66 -10.17 8.62 -3.62
N THR A 67 -9.80 8.94 -2.39
CA THR A 67 -8.43 8.76 -1.88
C THR A 67 -8.00 7.30 -1.98
N MET A 68 -8.84 6.36 -1.53
CA MET A 68 -8.56 4.92 -1.64
C MET A 68 -8.40 4.49 -3.10
N ALA A 69 -9.32 4.87 -3.98
CA ALA A 69 -9.27 4.49 -5.39
C ALA A 69 -7.99 5.02 -6.08
N ILE A 70 -7.66 6.30 -5.87
CA ILE A 70 -6.45 6.91 -6.41
C ILE A 70 -5.20 6.25 -5.81
N ALA A 71 -5.21 5.92 -4.52
CA ALA A 71 -4.10 5.23 -3.86
C ALA A 71 -3.82 3.87 -4.48
N MET A 72 -4.87 3.10 -4.81
CA MET A 72 -4.71 1.81 -5.48
C MET A 72 -4.19 1.95 -6.91
N VAL A 73 -4.54 3.03 -7.62
CA VAL A 73 -3.95 3.35 -8.93
C VAL A 73 -2.45 3.64 -8.78
N PHE A 74 -2.04 4.45 -7.80
CA PHE A 74 -0.61 4.69 -7.54
C PHE A 74 0.13 3.42 -7.14
N LEU A 75 -0.46 2.59 -6.28
CA LEU A 75 0.14 1.31 -5.88
C LEU A 75 0.37 0.43 -7.10
N PHE A 76 -0.65 0.28 -7.95
CA PHE A 76 -0.52 -0.47 -9.20
C PHE A 76 0.60 0.10 -10.11
N LEU A 77 0.70 1.43 -10.24
CA LEU A 77 1.76 2.04 -11.04
C LEU A 77 3.15 1.77 -10.46
N ILE A 78 3.32 1.85 -9.14
CA ILE A 78 4.58 1.53 -8.46
C ILE A 78 4.95 0.07 -8.71
N GLU A 79 4.02 -0.85 -8.48
CA GLU A 79 4.21 -2.29 -8.68
C GLU A 79 4.63 -2.59 -10.11
N VAL A 80 3.92 -2.04 -11.12
CA VAL A 80 4.26 -2.24 -12.54
C VAL A 80 5.67 -1.73 -12.86
N VAL A 81 6.08 -0.59 -12.30
CA VAL A 81 7.43 -0.04 -12.49
C VAL A 81 8.48 -0.93 -11.82
N VAL A 82 8.28 -1.32 -10.56
CA VAL A 82 9.22 -2.14 -9.80
C VAL A 82 9.36 -3.53 -10.43
N PHE A 83 8.26 -4.20 -10.77
CA PHE A 83 8.29 -5.52 -11.40
C PHE A 83 8.98 -5.50 -12.76
N ARG A 84 8.75 -4.45 -13.56
CA ARG A 84 9.32 -4.37 -14.91
C ARG A 84 10.81 -4.03 -14.92
N TYR A 85 11.27 -3.21 -13.97
CA TYR A 85 12.62 -2.62 -14.06
C TYR A 85 13.56 -3.03 -12.93
N MET A 86 13.07 -3.53 -11.80
CA MET A 86 13.91 -3.86 -10.64
C MET A 86 13.89 -5.35 -10.28
N TYR A 87 12.85 -6.11 -10.62
CA TYR A 87 12.79 -7.53 -10.30
C TYR A 87 13.49 -8.41 -11.36
N SER A 88 14.42 -9.26 -10.94
CA SER A 88 15.16 -10.18 -11.84
C SER A 88 15.10 -11.67 -11.43
N GLY A 89 14.26 -12.04 -10.46
CA GLY A 89 14.10 -13.41 -9.95
C GLY A 89 12.80 -14.11 -10.39
N GLU A 90 12.60 -15.37 -9.98
CA GLU A 90 11.31 -16.06 -10.13
C GLU A 90 10.21 -15.25 -9.44
N LEU A 91 9.13 -14.96 -10.18
CA LEU A 91 8.01 -14.14 -9.72
C LEU A 91 7.09 -14.96 -8.79
N TRP A 92 7.64 -15.56 -7.74
CA TRP A 92 6.92 -16.50 -6.87
C TRP A 92 5.76 -15.85 -6.09
N PHE A 93 5.70 -14.52 -6.05
CA PHE A 93 4.59 -13.69 -5.52
C PHE A 93 3.51 -13.34 -6.56
N LEU A 94 3.63 -13.78 -7.83
CA LEU A 94 2.64 -13.53 -8.90
C LEU A 94 1.65 -14.68 -9.11
N ASN A 95 1.34 -15.49 -8.10
CA ASN A 95 0.00 -16.08 -8.13
C ASN A 95 -0.99 -14.92 -7.94
N TYR A 96 -1.95 -14.75 -8.84
CA TYR A 96 -2.96 -13.68 -8.76
C TYR A 96 -3.59 -13.55 -7.36
N LEU A 97 -3.72 -14.66 -6.63
CA LEU A 97 -4.23 -14.70 -5.26
C LEU A 97 -3.29 -14.04 -4.24
N ASP A 98 -1.98 -14.22 -4.39
CA ASP A 98 -0.95 -13.65 -3.51
C ASP A 98 -0.79 -12.13 -3.73
N TRP A 99 -1.36 -11.58 -4.81
CA TRP A 99 -1.42 -10.13 -5.08
C TRP A 99 -2.77 -9.49 -4.69
N ILE A 100 -3.90 -10.14 -5.03
CA ILE A 100 -5.24 -9.60 -4.77
C ILE A 100 -5.50 -9.42 -3.27
N ILE A 101 -5.08 -10.38 -2.43
CA ILE A 101 -5.36 -10.33 -0.99
C ILE A 101 -4.59 -9.17 -0.32
N PRO A 102 -3.28 -8.99 -0.53
CA PRO A 102 -2.57 -7.80 -0.06
C PRO A 102 -3.17 -6.48 -0.55
N VAL A 103 -3.54 -6.38 -1.84
CA VAL A 103 -4.18 -5.18 -2.38
C VAL A 103 -5.50 -4.89 -1.67
N PHE A 104 -6.30 -5.92 -1.36
CA PHE A 104 -7.51 -5.77 -0.55
C PHE A 104 -7.21 -5.24 0.86
N PHE A 105 -6.17 -5.74 1.52
CA PHE A 105 -5.74 -5.22 2.83
C PHE A 105 -5.22 -3.78 2.76
N ALA A 106 -4.47 -3.43 1.71
CA ALA A 106 -4.02 -2.06 1.47
C ALA A 106 -5.21 -1.11 1.28
N ALA A 107 -6.15 -1.46 0.39
CA ALA A 107 -7.36 -0.68 0.14
C ALA A 107 -8.20 -0.52 1.41
N SER A 108 -8.39 -1.60 2.17
CA SER A 108 -9.10 -1.60 3.44
C SER A 108 -8.40 -0.74 4.49
N GLY A 109 -7.06 -0.81 4.56
CA GLY A 109 -6.26 0.03 5.45
C GLY A 109 -6.42 1.52 5.17
N VAL A 110 -6.36 1.92 3.89
CA VAL A 110 -6.61 3.32 3.49
C VAL A 110 -8.02 3.76 3.86
N TYR A 111 -9.02 2.94 3.52
CA TYR A 111 -10.42 3.28 3.75
C TYR A 111 -10.75 3.36 5.25
N ALA A 112 -10.23 2.41 6.05
CA ALA A 112 -10.38 2.40 7.50
C ALA A 112 -9.69 3.59 8.17
N ALA A 113 -8.52 3.99 7.69
CA ALA A 113 -7.83 5.17 8.20
C ALA A 113 -8.66 6.45 7.97
N GLY A 114 -9.26 6.59 6.78
CA GLY A 114 -10.16 7.71 6.50
C GLY A 114 -11.41 7.70 7.38
N TRP A 115 -12.02 6.54 7.58
CA TRP A 115 -13.17 6.38 8.47
C TRP A 115 -12.85 6.65 9.94
N PHE A 116 -11.63 6.35 10.40
CA PHE A 116 -11.22 6.58 11.79
C PHE A 116 -11.01 8.07 12.10
N VAL A 117 -10.59 8.86 11.11
CA VAL A 117 -10.32 10.31 11.27
C VAL A 117 -11.56 11.17 11.03
N ALA A 118 -12.47 10.73 10.15
CA ALA A 118 -13.69 11.44 9.78
C ALA A 118 -14.72 11.54 10.92
#